data_AF-A0A8B3LPS8-F1
#
_entry.id   AF-A0A8B3LPS8-F1
#
_cell.length_a   1.000
_cell.length_b   1.000
_cell.length_c   1.000
_cell.angle_alpha   90.00
_cell.angle_beta   90.00
_cell.angle_gamma   90.00
#
_symmetry.space_group_name_H-M   'P 1'
#
loop_
_entity.id
_entity.type
_entity.pdbx_description
1 polymer ?
#
loop_
_entity_poly.entity_id
_entity_poly.type
_entity_poly.pdbx_seq_one_letter_code
_entity_poly.pdbx_strand_id
1 'polypeptide(L)'
;MGDQTDDDELTADQKEEKQYAEFVRMADQSLDRFRDTHSEPQQQFIVDAFVETGEIPTGEAFGIEEVEAAVVVAAFEQHLERNVLRQHGLTLDTYFEHVDDADYPALRKAAAKGEWHVFHGHAQAIAAARKAGTAFTD
;
A
#
# COMPACT_ATOMS: atom_id res chain seq x y z
N MET A 1 -22.77 -41.64 -16.85
CA MET A 1 -21.61 -40.81 -16.46
C MET A 1 -21.95 -39.41 -16.93
N GLY A 2 -22.52 -38.60 -16.03
CA GLY A 2 -22.75 -37.18 -16.28
C GLY A 2 -21.50 -36.45 -15.82
N ASP A 3 -20.79 -35.87 -16.77
CA ASP A 3 -19.69 -34.96 -16.53
C ASP A 3 -20.31 -33.63 -16.07
N GLN A 4 -20.52 -33.48 -14.75
CA GLN A 4 -20.75 -32.19 -14.13
C GLN A 4 -19.38 -31.68 -13.71
N THR A 5 -18.73 -30.94 -14.61
CA THR A 5 -17.79 -29.91 -14.19
C THR A 5 -18.60 -28.88 -13.42
N ASP A 6 -18.52 -28.93 -12.09
CA ASP A 6 -18.81 -27.81 -11.21
C ASP A 6 -17.82 -26.68 -11.53
N ASP A 7 -18.08 -25.97 -12.62
CA ASP A 7 -17.50 -24.66 -12.93
C ASP A 7 -18.32 -23.65 -12.13
N ASP A 8 -18.07 -23.58 -10.82
CA ASP A 8 -18.53 -22.48 -9.97
C ASP A 8 -17.82 -21.21 -10.48
N GLU A 9 -18.39 -20.59 -11.52
CA GLU A 9 -17.94 -19.30 -12.03
C GLU A 9 -18.03 -18.28 -10.90
N LEU A 10 -16.87 -17.93 -10.32
CA LEU A 10 -16.76 -16.90 -9.30
C LEU A 10 -17.46 -15.61 -9.75
N THR A 11 -18.24 -15.01 -8.84
CA THR A 11 -18.85 -13.69 -9.09
C THR A 11 -17.76 -12.63 -9.30
N ALA A 12 -18.12 -11.48 -9.89
CA ALA A 12 -17.16 -10.38 -10.09
C ALA A 12 -16.48 -9.96 -8.78
N ASP A 13 -17.26 -9.84 -7.70
CA ASP A 13 -16.77 -9.48 -6.37
C ASP A 13 -15.82 -10.55 -5.79
N GLN A 14 -16.12 -11.83 -6.00
CA GLN A 14 -15.24 -12.93 -5.57
C GLN A 14 -13.94 -12.98 -6.37
N LYS A 15 -13.99 -12.64 -7.67
CA LYS A 15 -12.80 -12.52 -8.51
C LYS A 15 -11.91 -11.37 -8.04
N GLU A 16 -12.50 -10.20 -7.75
CA GLU A 16 -11.78 -9.04 -7.22
C GLU A 16 -11.15 -9.34 -5.85
N GLU A 17 -11.88 -10.00 -4.95
CA GLU A 17 -11.35 -10.41 -3.65
C GLU A 17 -10.22 -11.43 -3.76
N LYS A 18 -10.34 -12.42 -4.65
CA LYS A 18 -9.29 -13.40 -4.90
C LYS A 18 -8.03 -12.75 -5.48
N GLN A 19 -8.19 -11.85 -6.45
CA GLN A 19 -7.07 -11.10 -7.04
C GLN A 19 -6.36 -10.25 -6.00
N TYR A 20 -7.12 -9.54 -5.15
CA TYR A 20 -6.56 -8.78 -4.03
C TYR A 20 -5.78 -9.67 -3.07
N ALA A 21 -6.33 -10.83 -2.69
CA ALA A 21 -5.67 -11.77 -1.78
C ALA A 21 -4.38 -12.36 -2.38
N GLU A 22 -4.38 -12.72 -3.67
CA GLU A 22 -3.19 -13.18 -4.38
C GLU A 22 -2.12 -12.09 -4.44
N PHE A 23 -2.53 -10.84 -4.65
CA PHE A 23 -1.62 -9.70 -4.73
C PHE A 23 -0.96 -9.38 -3.39
N VAL A 24 -1.74 -9.35 -2.31
CA VAL A 24 -1.22 -9.20 -0.94
C VAL A 24 -0.25 -10.32 -0.60
N ARG A 25 -0.58 -11.57 -0.98
CA ARG A 25 0.31 -12.72 -0.75
C ARG A 25 1.65 -12.59 -1.46
N MET A 26 1.65 -12.06 -2.70
CA MET A 26 2.89 -11.82 -3.43
C MET A 26 3.74 -10.73 -2.77
N ALA A 27 3.11 -9.65 -2.30
CA ALA A 27 3.81 -8.59 -1.57
C ALA A 27 4.41 -9.11 -0.25
N ASP A 28 3.65 -9.89 0.53
CA ASP A 28 4.15 -10.51 1.76
C ASP A 28 5.33 -11.43 1.48
N GLN A 29 5.26 -12.25 0.43
CA GLN A 29 6.37 -13.11 0.02
C GLN A 29 7.63 -12.32 -0.35
N SER A 30 7.48 -11.20 -1.07
CA SER A 30 8.60 -10.30 -1.40
C SER A 30 9.20 -9.67 -0.15
N LEU A 31 8.37 -9.23 0.81
CA LEU A 31 8.83 -8.65 2.07
C LEU A 31 9.54 -9.67 2.96
N ASP A 32 9.05 -10.91 3.01
CA ASP A 32 9.69 -12.00 3.76
C ASP A 32 11.02 -12.38 3.13
N ARG A 33 11.07 -12.52 1.79
CA ARG A 33 12.33 -12.73 1.07
C ARG A 33 13.32 -11.61 1.36
N PHE A 34 12.88 -10.35 1.32
CA PHE A 34 13.72 -9.20 1.62
C PHE A 34 14.31 -9.28 3.03
N ARG A 35 13.51 -9.63 4.04
CA ARG A 35 13.96 -9.81 5.43
C ARG A 35 14.95 -10.96 5.59
N ASP A 36 14.77 -12.04 4.84
CA ASP A 36 15.61 -13.23 4.91
C ASP A 36 16.96 -13.04 4.19
N THR A 37 16.99 -12.25 3.12
CA THR A 37 18.20 -12.07 2.29
C THR A 37 19.04 -10.85 2.65
N HIS A 38 18.47 -9.88 3.37
CA HIS A 38 19.15 -8.64 3.74
C HIS A 38 19.46 -8.60 5.23
N SER A 39 20.67 -8.14 5.56
CA SER A 39 21.02 -7.81 6.94
C SER A 39 20.23 -6.59 7.44
N GLU A 40 20.03 -6.46 8.76
CA GLU A 40 19.33 -5.32 9.36
C GLU A 40 19.85 -3.94 8.87
N PRO A 41 21.18 -3.71 8.73
CA PRO A 41 21.68 -2.44 8.19
C PRO A 41 21.30 -2.20 6.74
N GLN A 42 21.26 -3.24 5.90
CA GLN A 42 20.81 -3.13 4.52
C GLN A 42 19.30 -2.86 4.46
N GLN A 43 18.51 -3.52 5.31
CA GLN A 43 17.08 -3.27 5.41
C GLN A 43 16.81 -1.81 5.81
N GLN A 44 17.52 -1.31 6.82
CA GLN A 44 17.39 0.08 7.26
C GLN A 44 17.80 1.06 6.16
N PHE A 45 18.88 0.79 5.43
CA PHE A 45 19.30 1.62 4.29
C PHE A 45 18.22 1.72 3.22
N ILE A 46 17.60 0.59 2.85
CA ILE A 46 16.52 0.55 1.85
C ILE A 46 15.28 1.31 2.35
N VAL A 47 14.92 1.15 3.63
CA VAL A 47 13.82 1.89 4.25
C VAL A 47 14.11 3.40 4.27
N ASP A 48 15.31 3.80 4.64
CA ASP A 48 15.70 5.21 4.69
C ASP A 48 15.67 5.84 3.30
N ALA A 49 16.17 5.13 2.29
CA ALA A 49 16.08 5.55 0.89
C ALA A 49 14.61 5.73 0.45
N PHE A 50 13.74 4.76 0.74
CA PHE A 50 12.31 4.87 0.45
C PHE A 50 11.66 6.06 1.16
N VAL A 51 12.00 6.32 2.43
CA VAL A 51 11.48 7.47 3.18
C VAL A 51 11.89 8.79 2.51
N GLU A 52 13.15 8.89 2.09
CA GLU A 52 13.70 10.10 1.48
C GLU A 52 13.16 10.33 0.07
N THR A 53 13.19 9.32 -0.80
CA THR A 53 12.90 9.48 -2.23
C THR A 53 11.46 9.11 -2.60
N GLY A 54 10.81 8.24 -1.82
CA GLY A 54 9.55 7.61 -2.19
C GLY A 54 9.71 6.39 -3.09
N GLU A 55 10.93 6.00 -3.43
CA GLU A 55 11.23 4.89 -4.33
C GLU A 55 12.03 3.80 -3.59
N ILE A 56 11.66 2.54 -3.81
CA ILE A 56 12.42 1.40 -3.31
C ILE A 56 13.61 1.20 -4.27
N PRO A 57 14.88 1.21 -3.79
CA PRO A 57 16.04 0.94 -4.64
C PRO A 57 15.99 -0.47 -5.22
N THR A 58 16.17 -0.60 -6.53
CA THR A 58 16.08 -1.87 -7.27
C THR A 58 17.37 -2.19 -8.02
N GLY A 59 17.52 -3.45 -8.44
CA GLY A 59 18.63 -3.96 -9.22
C GLY A 59 19.56 -4.89 -8.44
N GLU A 60 20.54 -5.47 -9.14
CA GLU A 60 21.44 -6.49 -8.57
C GLU A 60 22.20 -6.00 -7.33
N ALA A 61 22.58 -4.72 -7.30
CA ALA A 61 23.27 -4.11 -6.16
C ALA A 61 22.44 -4.11 -4.87
N PHE A 62 21.11 -4.10 -5.00
CA PHE A 62 20.17 -4.09 -3.88
C PHE A 62 19.43 -5.41 -3.72
N GLY A 63 19.66 -6.40 -4.60
CA GLY A 63 19.00 -7.71 -4.51
C GLY A 63 17.47 -7.66 -4.57
N ILE A 64 16.89 -6.59 -5.12
CA ILE A 64 15.45 -6.34 -5.23
C ILE A 64 15.12 -6.16 -6.71
N GLU A 65 14.18 -6.95 -7.22
CA GLU A 65 13.70 -6.82 -8.59
C GLU A 65 12.69 -5.66 -8.71
N GLU A 66 12.66 -4.98 -9.87
CA GLU A 66 11.70 -3.89 -10.11
C GLU A 66 10.24 -4.34 -9.93
N VAL A 67 9.93 -5.58 -10.33
CA VAL A 67 8.61 -6.17 -10.14
C VAL A 67 8.29 -6.39 -8.66
N GLU A 68 9.26 -6.77 -7.83
CA GLU A 68 9.05 -6.97 -6.39
C GLU A 68 8.74 -5.63 -5.71
N ALA A 69 9.50 -4.58 -6.03
CA ALA A 69 9.25 -3.23 -5.55
C ALA A 69 7.86 -2.72 -5.97
N ALA A 70 7.50 -2.87 -7.25
CA ALA A 70 6.21 -2.44 -7.78
C ALA A 70 5.04 -3.18 -7.12
N VAL A 71 5.16 -4.49 -6.90
CA VAL A 71 4.14 -5.29 -6.22
C VAL A 71 3.93 -4.84 -4.78
N VAL A 72 5.01 -4.58 -4.04
CA VAL A 72 4.93 -4.12 -2.64
C VAL A 72 4.24 -2.75 -2.55
N VAL A 73 4.65 -1.79 -3.39
CA VAL A 73 4.04 -0.44 -3.41
C VAL A 73 2.56 -0.50 -3.76
N ALA A 74 2.22 -1.19 -4.85
CA ALA A 74 0.83 -1.31 -5.26
C ALA A 74 -0.02 -2.07 -4.22
N ALA A 75 0.54 -3.05 -3.52
CA ALA A 75 -0.22 -3.81 -2.50
C ALA A 75 -0.50 -2.93 -1.29
N PHE A 76 0.47 -2.10 -0.89
CA PHE A 76 0.29 -1.07 0.12
C PHE A 76 -0.81 -0.08 -0.28
N GLU A 77 -0.74 0.48 -1.50
CA GLU A 77 -1.75 1.41 -2.02
C GLU A 77 -3.15 0.81 -2.03
N GLN A 78 -3.30 -0.41 -2.54
CA GLN A 78 -4.59 -1.12 -2.53
C GLN A 78 -5.09 -1.37 -1.11
N HIS A 79 -4.21 -1.75 -0.18
CA HIS A 79 -4.57 -1.94 1.22
C HIS A 79 -5.03 -0.63 1.86
N LEU A 80 -4.29 0.45 1.65
CA LEU A 80 -4.61 1.79 2.13
C LEU A 80 -5.96 2.23 1.60
N GLU A 81 -6.19 2.16 0.29
CA GLU A 81 -7.47 2.57 -0.29
C GLU A 81 -8.63 1.72 0.24
N ARG A 82 -8.52 0.39 0.13
CA ARG A 82 -9.62 -0.54 0.43
C ARG A 82 -9.99 -0.55 1.91
N ASN A 83 -9.00 -0.59 2.80
CA ASN A 83 -9.23 -0.82 4.23
C ASN A 83 -9.21 0.47 5.07
N VAL A 84 -8.58 1.54 4.58
CA VAL A 84 -8.47 2.81 5.32
C VAL A 84 -9.34 3.89 4.68
N LEU A 85 -9.18 4.17 3.38
CA LEU A 85 -9.75 5.36 2.74
C LEU A 85 -11.24 5.20 2.39
N ARG A 86 -11.64 4.04 1.85
CA ARG A 86 -13.02 3.82 1.35
C ARG A 86 -14.08 4.01 2.43
N GLN A 87 -13.81 3.65 3.69
CA GLN A 87 -14.76 3.86 4.79
C GLN A 87 -15.04 5.34 5.08
N HIS A 88 -14.14 6.22 4.64
CA HIS A 88 -14.24 7.67 4.76
C HIS A 88 -14.69 8.34 3.45
N GLY A 89 -15.04 7.56 2.42
CA GLY A 89 -15.42 8.08 1.10
C GLY A 89 -14.26 8.74 0.34
N LEU A 90 -13.02 8.33 0.63
CA LEU A 90 -11.80 8.83 -0.01
C LEU A 90 -11.24 7.79 -0.97
N THR A 91 -10.63 8.27 -2.06
CA THR A 91 -9.70 7.52 -2.93
C THR A 91 -8.26 7.94 -2.62
N LEU A 92 -7.26 7.19 -3.12
CA LEU A 92 -5.85 7.59 -2.98
C LEU A 92 -5.59 8.99 -3.54
N ASP A 93 -6.10 9.30 -4.73
CA ASP A 93 -5.95 10.64 -5.33
C ASP A 93 -6.46 11.74 -4.39
N THR A 94 -7.70 11.62 -3.91
CA THR A 94 -8.29 12.61 -3.00
C THR A 94 -7.61 12.65 -1.64
N TYR A 95 -6.97 11.56 -1.22
CA TYR A 95 -6.20 11.54 0.02
C TYR A 95 -4.92 12.35 -0.15
N PHE A 96 -4.16 12.09 -1.22
CA PHE A 96 -2.89 12.78 -1.47
C PHE A 96 -3.07 14.25 -1.84
N GLU A 97 -4.20 14.64 -2.45
CA GLU A 97 -4.57 16.06 -2.63
C GLU A 97 -4.61 16.86 -1.30
N HIS A 98 -4.81 16.18 -0.18
CA HIS A 98 -4.88 16.80 1.15
C HIS A 98 -3.64 16.54 2.01
N VAL A 99 -2.62 15.89 1.46
CA VAL A 99 -1.34 15.65 2.13
C VAL A 99 -0.35 16.72 1.66
N ASP A 100 0.28 17.41 2.61
CA ASP A 100 1.37 18.34 2.28
C ASP A 100 2.62 17.57 1.87
N ASP A 101 3.36 18.10 0.89
CA ASP A 101 4.61 17.49 0.41
C ASP A 101 5.62 17.25 1.55
N ALA A 102 5.62 18.12 2.57
CA ALA A 102 6.48 18.02 3.75
C ALA A 102 6.13 16.81 4.65
N ASP A 103 4.91 16.29 4.55
CA ASP A 103 4.44 15.15 5.35
C ASP A 103 4.75 13.79 4.69
N TYR A 104 5.10 13.76 3.40
CA TYR A 104 5.42 12.51 2.70
C TYR A 104 6.50 11.65 3.39
N PRO A 105 7.63 12.20 3.87
CA PRO A 105 8.63 11.38 4.57
C PRO A 105 8.07 10.72 5.83
N ALA A 106 7.22 11.42 6.59
CA ALA A 106 6.59 10.87 7.78
C ALA A 106 5.61 9.74 7.43
N LEU A 107 4.80 9.93 6.38
CA LEU A 107 3.86 8.91 5.89
C LEU A 107 4.58 7.68 5.32
N ARG A 108 5.64 7.86 4.53
CA ARG A 108 6.46 6.76 4.01
C ARG A 108 7.12 5.97 5.14
N LYS A 109 7.58 6.67 6.19
CA LYS A 109 8.12 6.02 7.38
C LYS A 109 7.07 5.21 8.13
N ALA A 110 5.85 5.73 8.25
CA ALA A 110 4.72 5.00 8.82
C ALA A 110 4.35 3.77 7.96
N ALA A 111 4.36 3.91 6.63
CA ALA A 111 4.13 2.80 5.70
C ALA A 111 5.18 1.69 5.88
N ALA A 112 6.46 2.04 5.88
CA ALA A 112 7.55 1.07 6.03
C ALA A 112 7.51 0.31 7.37
N LYS A 113 6.93 0.93 8.41
CA LYS A 113 6.75 0.31 9.73
C LYS A 113 5.41 -0.41 9.93
N GLY A 114 4.49 -0.32 8.97
CA GLY A 114 3.13 -0.84 9.12
C GLY A 114 2.30 -0.09 10.18
N GLU A 115 2.57 1.20 10.41
CA GLU A 115 1.86 2.04 11.37
C GLU A 115 0.50 2.52 10.82
N TRP A 116 -0.41 1.58 10.52
CA TRP A 116 -1.71 1.84 9.87
C TRP A 116 -2.59 2.88 10.59
N HIS A 117 -2.46 3.00 11.90
CA HIS A 117 -3.18 3.98 12.71
C HIS A 117 -2.91 5.44 12.29
N VAL A 118 -1.73 5.73 11.74
CA VAL A 118 -1.39 7.06 11.20
C VAL A 118 -2.29 7.40 10.01
N PHE A 119 -2.45 6.45 9.08
CA PHE A 119 -3.31 6.62 7.90
C PHE A 119 -4.79 6.73 8.27
N HIS A 120 -5.26 5.95 9.24
CA HIS A 120 -6.63 6.09 9.75
C HIS A 120 -6.87 7.47 10.35
N GLY A 121 -5.92 7.98 11.14
CA GLY A 121 -6.00 9.33 11.71
C GLY A 121 -6.05 10.43 10.64
N HIS A 122 -5.17 10.35 9.64
CA HIS A 122 -5.17 11.28 8.51
C HIS A 122 -6.48 11.23 7.71
N ALA A 123 -6.94 10.03 7.34
CA ALA A 123 -8.17 9.86 6.57
C ALA A 123 -9.39 10.41 7.32
N GLN A 124 -9.45 10.19 8.64
CA GLN A 124 -10.50 10.75 9.49
C GLN A 124 -10.45 12.28 9.54
N ALA A 125 -9.25 12.88 9.68
CA ALA A 125 -9.07 14.32 9.71
C ALA A 125 -9.49 14.97 8.38
N ILE A 126 -9.09 14.38 7.25
CA ILE A 126 -9.48 14.81 5.91
C ILE A 126 -10.99 14.75 5.74
N ALA A 127 -11.62 13.62 6.10
CA ALA A 127 -13.06 13.45 6.01
C ALA A 127 -13.83 14.47 6.89
N ALA A 128 -13.32 14.76 8.09
CA ALA A 128 -13.89 15.77 8.97
C ALA A 128 -13.78 17.19 8.38
N ALA A 129 -12.63 17.56 7.82
CA ALA A 129 -12.42 18.84 7.16
C ALA A 129 -13.34 19.02 5.93
N ARG A 130 -13.50 17.98 5.11
CA ARG A 130 -14.44 17.96 3.97
C ARG A 130 -15.88 18.15 4.43
N LYS A 131 -16.30 17.47 5.51
CA LYS A 131 -17.65 17.61 6.07
C LYS A 131 -17.92 18.99 6.67
N ALA A 132 -16.90 19.62 7.25
CA ALA A 132 -17.01 20.97 7.80
C ALA A 132 -17.04 22.07 6.73
N GLY A 133 -16.81 21.74 5.45
CA GLY A 133 -16.68 22.72 4.38
C GLY A 133 -15.44 23.60 4.50
N THR A 134 -14.51 23.23 5.38
CA THR A 134 -13.23 23.91 5.61
C THR A 134 -12.13 23.30 4.75
N ALA A 135 -12.49 22.69 3.61
CA ALA A 135 -11.52 22.12 2.69
C ALA A 135 -10.54 23.24 2.33
N PHE A 136 -9.32 23.11 2.86
CA PHE A 136 -8.22 24.04 2.71
C PHE A 136 -8.16 24.46 1.24
N THR A 137 -8.57 25.70 1.00
CA THR A 137 -8.71 26.29 -0.32
C THR A 137 -7.42 27.01 -0.62
N ASP A 138 -6.73 26.57 -1.68
CA ASP A 138 -5.59 27.15 -2.41
C ASP A 138 -4.48 27.85 -1.58
#